data_AF-A0A8J5IJ85-F1
#
_entry.id   AF-A0A8J5IJ85-F1
#
_cell.length_a   1.000
_cell.length_b   1.000
_cell.length_c   1.000
_cell.angle_alpha   90.00
_cell.angle_beta   90.00
_cell.angle_gamma   90.00
#
_symmetry.space_group_name_H-M   'P 1'
#
loop_
_entity.id
_entity.type
_entity.pdbx_description
1 polymer ?
#
loop_
_entity_poly.entity_id
_entity_poly.type
_entity_poly.pdbx_seq_one_letter_code
_entity_poly.pdbx_strand_id
1 'polypeptide(L)'
;MPRPCITGNGKKPKMYRRIAIAYVHKKAVLDYIAEGHDLDETILRFYGKLDSKKTCSKKKQINKWLKCKVTIRETCESGRGFHLNARQLGDGAVLSKPAEQQIVLWINTL
;
A
#
# COMPACT_ATOMS: atom_id res chain seq x y z
N MET A 1 10.23 27.21 1.01
CA MET A 1 10.55 25.80 1.31
C MET A 1 12.04 25.59 1.10
N PRO A 2 12.82 25.16 2.11
CA PRO A 2 14.27 24.92 1.93
C PRO A 2 14.51 23.74 0.99
N ARG A 3 15.52 23.85 0.10
CA ARG A 3 15.88 22.78 -0.84
C ARG A 3 16.45 21.57 -0.09
N PRO A 4 15.98 20.34 -0.38
CA PRO A 4 16.58 19.14 0.19
C PRO A 4 18.04 18.99 -0.27
N CYS A 5 18.94 18.74 0.66
CA CYS A 5 20.33 18.44 0.35
C CYS A 5 20.40 17.03 -0.29
N ILE A 6 20.90 16.96 -1.53
CA ILE A 6 20.92 15.73 -2.35
C ILE A 6 22.27 15.00 -2.22
N THR A 7 23.33 15.73 -1.88
CA THR A 7 24.73 15.27 -1.91
C THR A 7 25.43 15.25 -0.54
N GLY A 8 24.73 15.60 0.54
CA GLY A 8 25.31 15.65 1.90
C GLY A 8 24.80 14.55 2.84
N ASN A 9 25.56 14.27 3.91
CA ASN A 9 25.20 13.36 5.00
C ASN A 9 24.05 13.87 5.91
N GLY A 10 23.31 14.87 5.45
CA GLY A 10 22.18 15.44 6.17
C GLY A 10 21.00 14.47 6.27
N LYS A 11 19.96 14.90 7.00
CA LYS A 11 18.73 14.14 7.16
C LYS A 11 18.13 13.83 5.79
N LYS A 12 18.09 12.54 5.43
CA LYS A 12 17.47 12.07 4.19
C LYS A 12 16.01 12.55 4.12
N PRO A 13 15.53 12.96 2.93
CA PRO A 13 14.15 13.38 2.76
C PRO A 13 13.20 12.24 3.13
N LYS A 14 12.09 12.58 3.78
CA LYS A 14 11.07 11.60 4.18
C LYS A 14 10.44 11.01 2.93
N MET A 15 10.72 9.73 2.66
CA MET A 15 10.07 9.01 1.58
C MET A 15 8.74 8.42 2.06
N TYR A 16 7.64 8.84 1.44
CA TYR A 16 6.31 8.29 1.68
C TYR A 16 6.13 6.96 0.93
N ARG A 17 6.87 5.93 1.37
CA ARG A 17 6.81 4.60 0.77
C ARG A 17 5.53 3.90 1.22
N ARG A 18 4.73 3.43 0.26
CA ARG A 18 3.58 2.58 0.53
C ARG A 18 4.04 1.14 0.68
N ILE A 19 3.49 0.42 1.65
CA ILE A 19 3.65 -1.02 1.78
C ILE A 19 2.42 -1.66 1.14
N ALA A 20 2.64 -2.43 0.07
CA ALA A 20 1.60 -3.21 -0.56
C ALA A 20 1.26 -4.41 0.33
N ILE A 21 -0.03 -4.65 0.55
CA ILE A 21 -0.52 -5.77 1.36
C ILE A 21 -1.62 -6.45 0.56
N ALA A 22 -1.48 -7.76 0.37
CA ALA A 22 -2.43 -8.60 -0.35
C ALA A 22 -3.82 -8.57 0.31
N TYR A 23 -4.86 -8.72 -0.49
CA TYR A 23 -6.24 -8.79 0.02
C TYR A 23 -6.48 -10.03 0.88
N VAL A 24 -5.85 -11.17 0.57
CA VAL A 24 -5.93 -12.39 1.42
C VAL A 24 -5.45 -12.09 2.84
N HIS A 25 -4.32 -11.39 3.00
CA HIS A 25 -3.80 -11.03 4.32
C HIS A 25 -4.74 -10.10 5.08
N LYS A 26 -5.30 -9.09 4.39
CA LYS A 26 -6.30 -8.20 4.99
C LYS A 26 -7.53 -8.98 5.44
N LYS A 27 -8.01 -9.93 4.63
CA LYS A 27 -9.15 -10.79 4.96
C LYS A 27 -8.86 -11.61 6.22
N ALA A 28 -7.71 -12.29 6.28
CA ALA A 28 -7.32 -13.09 7.46
C ALA A 28 -7.29 -12.26 8.75
N VAL A 29 -6.75 -11.03 8.69
CA VAL A 29 -6.75 -10.10 9.84
C VAL A 29 -8.16 -9.70 10.24
N LEU A 30 -9.06 -9.46 9.28
CA LEU A 30 -10.45 -9.08 9.56
C LEU A 30 -11.28 -10.25 10.10
N ASP A 31 -11.04 -11.46 9.60
CA ASP A 31 -11.75 -12.65 10.07
C ASP A 31 -11.35 -12.98 11.51
N TYR A 32 -10.06 -12.84 11.87
CA TYR A 32 -9.60 -12.95 13.27
C TYR A 32 -10.26 -11.91 14.21
N ILE A 33 -10.45 -10.67 13.76
CA ILE A 33 -11.20 -9.67 14.55
C ILE A 33 -12.68 -10.04 14.65
N ALA A 34 -13.26 -10.63 13.60
CA ALA A 34 -14.66 -11.07 13.61
C ALA A 34 -14.91 -12.24 14.57
N GLU A 35 -13.88 -13.04 14.88
CA GLU A 35 -13.91 -14.08 15.92
C GLU A 35 -13.96 -13.50 17.35
N GLY A 36 -13.83 -12.17 17.52
CA GLY A 36 -13.98 -11.47 18.79
C GLY A 36 -12.68 -10.98 19.42
N HIS A 37 -11.55 -11.10 18.73
CA HIS A 37 -10.24 -10.68 19.24
C HIS A 37 -10.05 -9.16 19.23
N ASP A 38 -9.29 -8.67 20.22
CA ASP A 38 -8.94 -7.25 20.29
C ASP A 38 -7.91 -6.85 19.21
N LEU A 39 -7.86 -5.55 18.90
CA LEU A 39 -6.88 -4.96 17.98
C LEU A 39 -5.44 -5.17 18.45
N ASP A 40 -5.15 -5.09 19.75
CA ASP A 40 -3.79 -5.31 20.26
C ASP A 40 -3.36 -6.77 20.13
N GLU A 41 -4.24 -7.71 20.44
CA GLU A 41 -4.01 -9.15 20.23
C GLU A 41 -3.80 -9.47 18.76
N THR A 42 -4.62 -8.88 17.89
CA THR A 42 -4.50 -9.05 16.43
C THR A 42 -3.15 -8.53 15.94
N ILE A 43 -2.71 -7.37 16.40
CA ILE A 43 -1.40 -6.83 16.01
C ILE A 43 -0.28 -7.73 16.49
N LEU A 44 -0.37 -8.21 17.73
CA LEU A 44 0.62 -9.13 18.31
C LEU A 44 0.70 -10.44 17.51
N ARG A 45 -0.44 -11.00 17.09
CA ARG A 45 -0.53 -12.25 16.33
C ARG A 45 0.06 -12.13 14.92
N PHE A 46 -0.30 -11.07 14.18
CA PHE A 46 0.06 -10.94 12.76
C PHE A 46 1.36 -10.17 12.50
N TYR A 47 1.79 -9.30 13.41
CA TYR A 47 2.95 -8.44 13.23
C TYR A 47 3.97 -8.50 14.37
N GLY A 48 3.69 -9.29 15.43
CA GLY A 48 4.57 -9.42 16.59
C GLY A 48 4.57 -8.19 17.49
N LYS A 49 5.56 -8.14 18.40
CA LYS A 49 5.73 -7.02 19.31
C LYS A 49 6.29 -5.80 18.56
N LEU A 50 5.46 -4.77 18.42
CA LEU A 50 5.81 -3.52 17.74
C LEU A 50 6.04 -2.38 18.74
N ASP A 51 6.85 -1.40 18.33
CA ASP A 51 6.95 -0.11 19.02
C ASP A 51 5.59 0.61 19.03
N SER A 52 5.30 1.38 20.09
CA SER A 52 4.02 2.07 20.32
C SER A 52 3.57 2.89 19.10
N LYS A 53 4.50 3.60 18.44
CA LYS A 53 4.18 4.40 17.25
C LYS A 53 3.78 3.55 16.05
N LYS A 54 4.43 2.39 15.88
CA LYS A 54 4.11 1.42 14.83
C LYS A 54 2.78 0.73 15.12
N THR A 55 2.51 0.39 16.39
CA THR A 55 1.24 -0.18 16.84
C THR A 55 0.08 0.78 16.54
N CYS A 56 0.18 2.05 16.92
CA CYS A 56 -0.85 3.06 16.60
C CYS A 56 -1.08 3.20 15.09
N SER A 57 0.00 3.19 14.30
CA SER A 57 -0.09 3.23 12.83
C SER A 57 -0.79 1.99 12.26
N LYS A 58 -0.54 0.81 12.83
CA LYS A 58 -1.20 -0.45 12.45
C LYS A 58 -2.66 -0.47 12.85
N LYS A 59 -3.03 -0.02 14.05
CA LYS A 59 -4.44 0.14 14.46
C LYS A 59 -5.21 1.01 13.47
N LYS A 60 -4.66 2.15 13.07
CA LYS A 60 -5.26 3.02 12.03
C LYS A 60 -5.42 2.30 10.68
N GLN A 61 -4.42 1.51 10.28
CA GLN A 61 -4.46 0.73 9.05
C GLN A 61 -5.55 -0.35 9.09
N ILE A 62 -5.66 -1.09 10.20
CA ILE A 62 -6.67 -2.13 10.39
C ILE A 62 -8.07 -1.52 10.47
N ASN A 63 -8.25 -0.42 11.19
CA ASN A 63 -9.52 0.32 11.23
C ASN A 63 -9.95 0.81 9.84
N LYS A 64 -9.00 1.19 8.98
CA LYS A 64 -9.31 1.50 7.57
C LYS A 64 -9.79 0.24 6.82
N TRP A 65 -9.21 -0.92 7.06
CA TRP A 65 -9.65 -2.17 6.45
C TRP A 65 -11.03 -2.61 6.93
N LEU A 66 -11.34 -2.43 8.22
CA LEU A 66 -12.67 -2.70 8.78
C LEU A 66 -13.76 -1.90 8.06
N LYS A 67 -13.50 -0.61 7.76
CA LYS A 67 -14.41 0.22 6.97
C LYS A 67 -14.61 -0.28 5.53
N CYS A 68 -13.62 -0.94 4.95
CA CYS A 68 -13.66 -1.46 3.58
C CYS A 68 -13.81 -3.00 3.52
N LYS A 69 -14.33 -3.63 4.59
CA LYS A 69 -14.37 -5.09 4.72
C LYS A 69 -15.13 -5.78 3.58
N VAL A 70 -16.22 -5.17 3.10
CA VAL A 70 -17.07 -5.70 2.02
C VAL A 70 -16.26 -5.79 0.73
N THR A 71 -15.66 -4.68 0.31
CA THR A 71 -14.80 -4.64 -0.88
C THR A 71 -13.62 -5.61 -0.78
N ILE A 72 -13.04 -5.80 0.41
CA ILE A 72 -11.95 -6.75 0.63
C ILE A 72 -12.42 -8.19 0.40
N ARG A 73 -13.62 -8.54 0.89
CA ARG A 73 -14.22 -9.88 0.69
C ARG A 73 -14.57 -10.13 -0.77
N GLU A 74 -15.28 -9.19 -1.41
CA GLU A 74 -15.61 -9.26 -2.85
C GLU A 74 -14.36 -9.41 -3.72
N THR A 75 -13.28 -8.68 -3.40
CA THR A 75 -12.02 -8.79 -4.14
C THR A 75 -11.41 -10.18 -4.02
N CYS A 76 -11.46 -10.78 -2.83
CA CYS A 76 -11.01 -12.15 -2.61
C CYS A 76 -11.90 -13.18 -3.34
N GLU A 77 -13.22 -13.01 -3.29
CA GLU A 77 -14.19 -13.88 -3.97
C GLU A 77 -14.04 -13.82 -5.50
N SER A 78 -13.70 -12.65 -6.05
CA SER A 78 -13.38 -12.48 -7.48
C SER A 78 -12.05 -13.12 -7.92
N GLY A 79 -11.36 -13.88 -7.05
CA GLY A 79 -10.07 -14.51 -7.34
C GLY A 79 -8.86 -13.57 -7.25
N ARG A 80 -9.08 -12.28 -6.97
CA ARG A 80 -8.02 -11.24 -6.90
C ARG A 80 -7.43 -11.07 -5.50
N GLY A 81 -7.47 -12.13 -4.68
CA GLY A 81 -6.98 -12.09 -3.31
C GLY A 81 -5.50 -11.72 -3.19
N PHE A 82 -4.66 -12.20 -4.12
CA PHE A 82 -3.21 -11.93 -4.12
C PHE A 82 -2.85 -10.56 -4.70
N HIS A 83 -3.84 -9.78 -5.16
CA HIS A 83 -3.58 -8.50 -5.78
C HIS A 83 -2.99 -7.51 -4.77
N LEU A 84 -1.86 -6.90 -5.15
CA LEU A 84 -1.17 -5.90 -4.36
C LEU A 84 -1.55 -4.51 -4.87
N ASN A 85 -1.93 -3.61 -3.97
CA ASN A 85 -2.21 -2.20 -4.33
C ASN A 85 -0.92 -1.39 -4.59
N ALA A 86 0.16 -2.05 -5.02
CA ALA A 86 1.38 -1.45 -5.51
C ALA A 86 1.88 -2.25 -6.71
N ARG A 87 2.38 -1.53 -7.71
CA ARG A 87 3.08 -2.11 -8.86
C ARG A 87 4.47 -2.58 -8.43
N GLN A 88 5.03 -3.56 -9.13
CA GLN A 88 6.41 -3.97 -8.83
C GLN A 88 7.37 -2.83 -9.18
N LEU A 89 8.54 -2.81 -8.54
CA LEU A 89 9.58 -1.84 -8.87
C LEU A 89 10.04 -2.10 -10.31
N GLY A 90 9.84 -1.14 -11.22
CA GLY A 90 10.11 -1.30 -12.64
C GLY A 90 8.86 -1.39 -13.52
N ASP A 91 7.69 -1.68 -12.92
CA ASP A 91 6.39 -1.60 -13.61
C ASP A 91 5.95 -0.13 -13.72
N GLY A 92 6.62 0.61 -14.60
CA GLY A 92 6.18 1.93 -15.03
C GLY A 92 4.82 1.84 -15.73
N ALA A 93 4.09 2.96 -15.78
CA ALA A 93 3.07 3.12 -16.82
C ALA A 93 3.81 3.28 -18.16
N VAL A 94 4.30 2.17 -18.72
CA VAL A 94 4.72 2.18 -20.12
C VAL A 94 3.44 2.43 -20.90
N LEU A 95 3.38 3.57 -21.57
CA LEU A 95 2.28 3.87 -22.45
C LEU A 95 2.28 2.80 -23.56
N SER A 96 1.12 2.54 -24.15
CA SER A 96 1.13 1.71 -25.34
C SER A 96 2.01 2.39 -26.41
N LYS A 97 2.72 1.62 -27.23
CA LYS A 97 3.56 2.17 -28.33
C LYS A 97 2.84 3.26 -29.16
N PRO A 98 1.53 3.14 -29.47
CA PRO A 98 0.80 4.20 -30.16
C PRO A 98 0.70 5.50 -29.35
N ALA A 99 0.47 5.41 -28.04
CA ALA A 99 0.41 6.59 -27.17
C ALA A 99 1.78 7.27 -27.01
N GLU A 100 2.88 6.49 -26.97
CA GLU A 100 4.23 7.05 -27.00
C GLU A 100 4.51 7.77 -28.32
N GLN A 101 4.14 7.17 -29.46
CA GLN A 101 4.28 7.78 -30.79
C GLN A 101 3.47 9.07 -30.93
N GLN A 102 2.26 9.11 -30.39
CA GLN A 102 1.41 10.31 -30.42
C GLN A 102 2.03 11.46 -29.61
N ILE A 103 2.67 11.16 -28.48
CA ILE A 103 3.41 12.16 -27.69
C ILE A 103 4.63 12.68 -28.48
N VAL A 104 5.39 11.78 -29.12
CA VAL A 104 6.55 12.17 -29.95
C VAL A 104 6.12 13.08 -31.10
N LEU A 105 5.04 12.72 -31.81
CA LEU A 105 4.48 13.56 -32.87
C LEU A 105 4.07 14.92 -32.32
N TRP A 106 3.34 14.97 -31.21
CA TRP A 106 2.88 16.22 -30.60
C TRP A 106 4.06 17.16 -30.24
N ILE A 107 5.11 16.63 -29.62
CA ILE A 107 6.32 17.40 -29.26
C ILE A 107 7.03 17.94 -30.49
N ASN A 108 7.10 17.16 -31.57
CA ASN A 108 7.81 17.55 -32.79
C ASN A 108 7.00 18.47 -33.72
N THR A 109 5.71 18.68 -33.42
CA THR A 109 4.83 19.60 -34.15
C THR A 109 4.62 20.95 -33.46
N LEU A 110 5.26 21.15 -32.30
CA LEU A 110 5.42 22.45 -31.63
C LEU A 110 6.64 23.19 -32.19
#